data_AF-A0A924H2N3-F1
#
_entry.id   AF-A0A924H2N3-F1
#
_cell.length_a   1.000
_cell.length_b   1.000
_cell.length_c   1.000
_cell.angle_alpha   90.00
_cell.angle_beta   90.00
_cell.angle_gamma   90.00
#
_symmetry.space_group_name_H-M   'P 1'
#
loop_
_entity.id
_entity.type
_entity.pdbx_description
1 polymer ?
#
loop_
_entity_poly.entity_id
_entity_poly.type
_entity_poly.pdbx_seq_one_letter_code
_entity_poly.pdbx_strand_id
1 'polypeptide(L)'
;MAKTFTKLTRPEMRKLAPGSKINEHGITFEKSASGDGVFTVNIMADGQRIHRVVGRESDGTTRTQAEAFIEKVRSDAKNDRL
;
A
#
# COMPACT_ATOMS: atom_id res chain seq x y z
N MET A 1 1.66 -17.16 -3.28
CA MET A 1 2.99 -16.94 -2.66
C MET A 1 3.05 -15.49 -2.22
N ALA A 2 3.30 -15.22 -0.94
CA ALA A 2 3.46 -13.84 -0.45
C ALA A 2 4.65 -13.20 -1.18
N LYS A 3 4.46 -11.98 -1.69
CA LYS A 3 5.58 -11.25 -2.31
C LYS A 3 6.58 -10.89 -1.22
N THR A 4 7.86 -11.14 -1.47
CA THR A 4 8.91 -10.71 -0.56
C THR A 4 9.01 -9.18 -0.63
N PHE A 5 8.86 -8.51 0.51
CA PHE A 5 9.05 -7.07 0.65
C PHE A 5 10.44 -6.80 1.18
N THR A 6 11.17 -5.95 0.47
CA THR A 6 12.55 -5.58 0.79
C THR A 6 12.64 -4.14 1.28
N LYS A 7 11.82 -3.24 0.72
CA LYS A 7 11.83 -1.80 1.02
C LYS A 7 10.71 -1.42 1.98
N LEU A 8 9.51 -1.93 1.76
CA LEU A 8 8.33 -1.66 2.58
C LEU A 8 8.31 -2.59 3.81
N THR A 9 9.39 -2.56 4.56
CA THR A 9 9.54 -3.31 5.82
C THR A 9 9.38 -2.37 7.00
N ARG A 10 8.94 -2.88 8.14
CA ARG A 10 8.73 -2.05 9.35
C ARG A 10 9.98 -1.27 9.77
N PRO A 11 11.20 -1.83 9.74
CA PRO A 11 12.42 -1.08 10.04
C PRO A 11 12.65 0.09 9.08
N GLU A 12 12.50 -0.13 7.77
CA GLU A 12 12.75 0.89 6.75
C GLU A 12 11.69 1.99 6.76
N MET A 13 10.41 1.65 6.98
CA MET A 13 9.34 2.62 7.17
C MET A 13 9.57 3.52 8.39
N ARG A 14 10.09 2.95 9.51
CA ARG A 14 10.40 3.74 10.71
C ARG A 14 11.58 4.68 10.52
N LYS A 15 12.62 4.26 9.81
CA LYS A 15 13.80 5.07 9.48
C LYS A 15 13.52 6.18 8.48
N LEU A 16 12.42 6.08 7.74
CA LEU A 16 12.03 7.06 6.74
C LEU A 16 11.95 8.46 7.35
N ALA A 17 12.50 9.45 6.64
CA ALA A 17 12.40 10.85 7.03
C ALA A 17 10.97 11.38 6.80
N PRO A 18 10.47 12.32 7.63
CA PRO A 18 9.21 13.01 7.36
C PRO A 18 9.22 13.66 5.96
N GLY A 19 8.09 13.56 5.25
CA GLY A 19 7.94 13.96 3.85
C GLY A 19 8.50 12.98 2.83
N SER A 20 9.17 11.90 3.25
CA SER A 20 9.69 10.87 2.35
C SER A 20 8.69 9.73 2.17
N LYS A 21 8.83 9.00 1.05
CA LYS A 21 7.98 7.86 0.71
C LYS A 21 8.78 6.66 0.23
N ILE A 22 8.29 5.48 0.55
CA ILE A 22 8.78 4.19 0.05
C ILE A 22 7.69 3.61 -0.84
N ASN A 23 8.06 3.11 -2.01
CA ASN A 23 7.15 2.40 -2.90
C ASN A 23 7.65 0.98 -3.18
N GLU A 24 6.76 0.01 -3.05
CA GLU A 24 7.03 -1.38 -3.41
C GLU A 24 5.74 -2.11 -3.78
N HIS A 25 5.76 -2.91 -4.85
CA HIS A 25 4.64 -3.76 -5.29
C HIS A 25 3.30 -3.03 -5.52
N GLY A 26 3.34 -1.72 -5.81
CA GLY A 26 2.14 -0.89 -5.98
C GLY A 26 1.57 -0.32 -4.68
N ILE A 27 2.25 -0.53 -3.56
CA ILE A 27 1.95 0.10 -2.27
C ILE A 27 2.99 1.20 -2.03
N THR A 28 2.51 2.36 -1.62
CA THR A 28 3.32 3.50 -1.19
C THR A 28 3.07 3.73 0.28
N PHE A 29 4.14 3.82 1.07
CA PHE A 29 4.10 4.35 2.43
C PHE A 29 4.76 5.72 2.43
N GLU A 30 4.02 6.74 2.81
CA GLU A 30 4.53 8.10 2.97
C GLU A 30 4.55 8.46 4.45
N LYS A 31 5.68 8.95 4.96
CA LYS A 31 5.76 9.47 6.31
C LYS A 31 5.40 10.94 6.27
N SER A 32 4.27 11.31 6.85
CA SER A 32 3.82 12.69 6.99
C SER A 32 4.81 13.53 7.79
N ALA A 33 4.77 14.84 7.61
CA ALA A 33 5.50 15.80 8.43
C ALA A 33 5.16 15.68 9.93
N SER A 34 3.95 15.23 10.25
CA SER A 34 3.51 14.93 11.63
C SER A 34 4.15 13.68 12.24
N GLY A 35 4.92 12.91 11.46
CA GLY A 35 5.54 11.65 11.87
C GLY A 35 4.66 10.40 11.70
N ASP A 36 3.40 10.57 11.31
CA ASP A 36 2.47 9.49 10.99
C ASP A 36 2.71 8.92 9.57
N GLY A 37 2.31 7.68 9.35
CA GLY A 37 2.49 6.97 8.08
C GLY A 37 1.19 6.82 7.31
N VAL A 38 1.18 7.05 6.00
CA VAL A 38 0.00 6.86 5.15
C VAL A 38 0.27 5.77 4.12
N PHE A 39 -0.56 4.73 4.10
CA PHE A 39 -0.54 3.68 3.09
C PHE A 39 -1.45 4.05 1.92
N THR A 40 -0.88 4.08 0.72
CA THR A 40 -1.60 4.34 -0.53
C THR A 40 -1.32 3.23 -1.53
N VAL A 41 -2.36 2.71 -2.17
CA VAL A 41 -2.25 1.74 -3.26
C VAL A 41 -2.37 2.47 -4.59
N ASN A 42 -1.47 2.14 -5.52
CA ASN A 42 -1.46 2.63 -6.88
C ASN A 42 -1.13 1.47 -7.83
N ILE A 43 -2.17 0.88 -8.41
CA ILE A 43 -2.06 -0.26 -9.32
C ILE A 43 -2.98 -0.09 -10.53
N MET A 44 -2.68 -0.83 -11.60
CA MET A 44 -3.66 -1.12 -12.65
C MET A 44 -4.34 -2.45 -12.33
N ALA A 45 -5.66 -2.49 -12.43
CA ALA A 45 -6.45 -3.73 -12.41
C ALA A 45 -7.54 -3.59 -13.48
N ASP A 46 -7.67 -4.60 -14.34
CA ASP A 46 -8.63 -4.63 -15.45
C ASP A 46 -8.72 -3.33 -16.28
N GLY A 47 -7.56 -2.83 -16.74
CA GLY A 47 -7.50 -1.62 -17.56
C GLY A 47 -7.80 -0.32 -16.79
N GLN A 48 -8.24 -0.38 -15.53
CA GLN A 48 -8.52 0.78 -14.69
C GLN A 48 -7.36 1.05 -13.72
N ARG A 49 -7.01 2.33 -13.58
CA ARG A 49 -6.07 2.78 -12.54
C ARG A 49 -6.80 2.92 -11.22
N ILE A 50 -6.28 2.24 -10.20
CA ILE A 50 -6.79 2.32 -8.84
C ILE A 50 -5.73 3.03 -8.01
N HIS A 51 -6.06 4.26 -7.63
CA HIS A 51 -5.26 5.09 -6.75
C HIS A 51 -6.09 5.42 -5.50
N ARG A 52 -5.75 4.79 -4.38
CA ARG A 52 -6.58 4.83 -3.17
C ARG A 52 -5.70 4.85 -1.91
N VAL A 53 -6.01 5.74 -0.99
CA VAL A 53 -5.48 5.70 0.38
C VAL A 53 -6.16 4.55 1.12
N VAL A 54 -5.36 3.61 1.63
CA VAL A 54 -5.83 2.46 2.42
C VAL A 54 -6.10 2.90 3.86
N GLY A 55 -5.21 3.72 4.43
CA GLY A 55 -5.36 4.23 5.79
C GLY A 55 -4.02 4.69 6.38
N ARG A 56 -4.07 5.14 7.63
CA ARG A 56 -2.92 5.63 8.40
C ARG A 56 -2.36 4.57 9.32
N GLU A 57 -1.05 4.59 9.54
CA GLU A 57 -0.37 3.74 10.51
C GLU A 57 -0.90 4.00 11.93
N SER A 58 -1.20 5.26 12.28
CA SER A 58 -1.84 5.63 13.56
C SER A 58 -3.18 4.94 13.80
N ASP A 59 -3.93 4.68 12.74
CA ASP A 59 -5.26 4.06 12.79
C ASP A 59 -5.17 2.53 12.84
N GLY A 60 -3.96 1.99 12.98
CA GLY A 60 -3.69 0.55 12.96
C GLY A 60 -3.57 -0.03 11.55
N THR A 61 -3.48 0.81 10.51
CA THR A 61 -3.33 0.33 9.14
C THR A 61 -1.97 -0.31 8.95
N THR A 62 -1.93 -1.52 8.38
CA THR A 62 -0.68 -2.25 8.14
C THR A 62 -0.45 -2.51 6.66
N ARG A 63 0.81 -2.80 6.31
CA ARG A 63 1.17 -3.27 4.97
C ARG A 63 0.31 -4.45 4.51
N THR A 64 0.07 -5.42 5.39
CA THR A 64 -0.73 -6.60 5.08
C THR A 64 -2.16 -6.24 4.65
N GLN A 65 -2.76 -5.20 5.24
CA GLN A 65 -4.07 -4.73 4.80
C GLN A 65 -4.03 -4.06 3.42
N ALA A 66 -2.95 -3.34 3.10
CA ALA A 66 -2.75 -2.81 1.75
C ALA A 66 -2.52 -3.93 0.71
N GLU A 67 -1.82 -5.00 1.09
CA GLU A 67 -1.68 -6.22 0.27
C GLU A 67 -3.05 -6.89 0.02
N ALA A 68 -3.82 -7.11 1.08
CA ALA A 68 -5.16 -7.69 1.00
C ALA A 68 -6.11 -6.82 0.15
N PHE A 69 -6.00 -5.49 0.23
CA PHE A 69 -6.76 -4.58 -0.63
C PHE A 69 -6.43 -4.78 -2.11
N ILE A 70 -5.14 -4.90 -2.45
CA ILE A 70 -4.70 -5.18 -3.84
C ILE A 70 -5.24 -6.53 -4.32
N GLU A 71 -5.17 -7.56 -3.49
CA GLU A 71 -5.69 -8.90 -3.83
C GLU A 71 -7.20 -8.88 -4.05
N LYS A 72 -7.94 -8.20 -3.17
CA LYS A 72 -9.38 -8.02 -3.31
C LYS A 72 -9.72 -7.31 -4.62
N VAL A 73 -9.09 -6.16 -4.87
CA VAL A 73 -9.28 -5.38 -6.11
C VAL A 73 -9.02 -6.23 -7.36
N ARG A 74 -7.96 -7.03 -7.38
CA ARG A 74 -7.64 -7.91 -8.52
C ARG A 74 -8.62 -9.07 -8.66
N SER A 75 -9.23 -9.51 -7.57
CA SER A 75 -10.21 -10.60 -7.57
C SER A 75 -11.57 -10.09 -8.03
N ASP A 76 -12.02 -8.95 -7.51
CA ASP A 76 -13.25 -8.27 -7.93
C ASP A 76 -13.20 -7.95 -9.44
N ALA A 77 -12.08 -7.41 -9.91
CA ALA A 77 -11.83 -7.15 -11.32
C ALA A 77 -11.84 -8.41 -12.22
N LYS A 78 -11.64 -9.60 -11.67
CA LYS A 78 -11.82 -10.87 -12.41
C LYS A 78 -13.26 -11.35 -12.38
N ASN A 79 -13.95 -11.13 -11.26
CA ASN A 79 -15.34 -11.55 -11.08
C ASN A 79 -16.31 -10.70 -11.91
N ASP A 80 -16.04 -9.41 -12.11
CA ASP A 80 -16.83 -8.54 -12.99
C ASP A 80 -16.74 -8.91 -14.49
N ARG A 81 -15.81 -9.82 -14.85
CA ARG A 81 -15.65 -10.34 -16.22
C ARG A 81 -16.42 -11.65 -16.47
N LEU A 82 -17.11 -12.20 -15.47
CA LEU A 82 -17.89 -13.44 -15.54
C LEU A 82 -19.40 -13.13 -15.54
#